data_AF-A0A521DMS6-F1
#
_entry.id   AF-A0A521DMS6-F1
#
_cell.length_a   1.000
_cell.length_b   1.000
_cell.length_c   1.000
_cell.angle_alpha   90.00
_cell.angle_beta   90.00
_cell.angle_gamma   90.00
#
_symmetry.space_group_name_H-M   'P 1'
#
loop_
_entity.id
_entity.type
_entity.pdbx_description
1 polymer ?
#
loop_
_entity_poly.entity_id
_entity_poly.type
_entity_poly.pdbx_seq_one_letter_code
_entity_poly.pdbx_strand_id
1 'polypeptide(L)'
;MKTKFNIEAKANKNPKLGFRIHLLVFLLVTPIVFIIWYLTDTTYPWPLWSTPAWALGIVFHYLGVFVFNKNNTKSYSHGNKSYSI
;
A
#
# COMPACT_ATOMS: atom_id res chain seq x y z
N MET A 1 17.62 31.25 23.44
CA MET A 1 16.64 31.11 22.33
C MET A 1 16.51 29.62 22.01
N LYS A 2 15.42 28.95 22.44
CA LYS A 2 15.22 27.51 22.17
C LYS A 2 14.44 27.38 20.86
N THR A 3 15.10 27.00 19.78
CA THR A 3 14.44 26.70 18.51
C THR A 3 13.64 25.41 18.65
N LYS A 4 12.31 25.55 18.76
CA LYS A 4 11.36 24.46 18.63
C LYS A 4 11.32 24.08 17.14
N PHE A 5 12.32 23.35 16.65
CA PHE A 5 12.20 22.66 15.37
C PHE A 5 11.18 21.54 15.55
N ASN A 6 9.89 21.87 15.46
CA ASN A 6 8.82 20.90 15.32
C ASN A 6 8.96 20.27 13.93
N ILE A 7 9.87 19.31 13.79
CA ILE A 7 9.84 18.31 12.71
C ILE A 7 8.73 17.29 13.06
N GLU A 8 7.54 17.80 13.36
CA GLU A 8 6.30 17.03 13.45
C GLU A 8 5.60 17.12 12.09
N ALA A 9 6.37 17.14 10.99
CA ALA A 9 5.84 16.79 9.69
C ALA A 9 5.62 15.28 9.72
N LYS A 10 4.60 14.82 10.45
CA LYS A 10 3.98 13.53 10.16
C LYS A 10 3.49 13.66 8.73
N ALA A 11 4.32 13.27 7.76
CA ALA A 11 3.87 13.05 6.41
C ALA A 11 2.65 12.17 6.55
N ASN A 12 1.47 12.72 6.25
CA ASN A 12 0.22 12.00 6.33
C ASN A 12 0.33 10.86 5.32
N LYS A 13 0.85 9.72 5.78
CA LYS A 13 1.01 8.53 4.96
C LYS A 13 -0.40 8.03 4.71
N ASN A 14 -0.98 8.44 3.58
CA ASN A 14 -2.29 7.99 3.17
C ASN A 14 -2.13 6.57 2.60
N PRO A 15 -2.48 5.51 3.36
CA PRO A 15 -2.23 4.13 2.93
C PRO A 15 -3.00 3.80 1.65
N LYS A 16 -4.17 4.42 1.44
CA LYS A 16 -4.98 4.27 0.22
C LYS A 16 -4.27 4.83 -1.01
N LEU A 17 -3.55 5.94 -0.88
CA LEU A 17 -2.75 6.50 -1.97
C LEU A 17 -1.60 5.55 -2.34
N GLY A 18 -0.90 5.01 -1.34
CA GLY A 18 0.13 4.00 -1.55
C GLY A 18 -0.39 2.77 -2.30
N PHE A 19 -1.56 2.26 -1.91
CA PHE A 19 -2.21 1.15 -2.61
C PHE A 19 -2.55 1.49 -4.07
N ARG A 20 -3.14 2.67 -4.33
CA ARG A 20 -3.49 3.12 -5.70
C ARG A 20 -2.26 3.19 -6.61
N ILE A 21 -1.14 3.71 -6.10
CA ILE A 21 0.11 3.78 -6.86
C ILE A 21 0.63 2.37 -7.15
N HIS A 22 0.70 1.50 -6.14
CA HIS A 22 1.19 0.12 -6.32
C HIS A 22 0.34 -0.64 -7.36
N LEU A 23 -0.98 -0.52 -7.28
CA LEU A 23 -1.90 -1.13 -8.24
C LEU A 23 -1.72 -0.57 -9.65
N LEU A 24 -1.59 0.75 -9.80
CA LEU A 24 -1.38 1.39 -11.10
C LEU A 24 -0.06 0.96 -11.73
N VAL A 25 1.02 0.92 -10.95
CA VAL A 25 2.34 0.46 -11.42
C VAL A 25 2.25 -1.00 -11.86
N PHE A 26 1.58 -1.88 -11.10
CA PHE A 26 1.34 -3.27 -11.50
C PHE A 26 0.61 -3.34 -12.85
N LEU A 27 -0.51 -2.64 -13.01
CA LEU A 27 -1.32 -2.68 -14.23
C LEU A 27 -0.59 -2.15 -15.48
N LEU A 28 0.30 -1.17 -15.33
CA LEU A 28 1.05 -0.61 -16.46
C LEU A 28 2.31 -1.40 -16.78
N VAL A 29 3.06 -1.83 -15.77
CA VAL A 29 4.36 -2.49 -15.96
C VAL A 29 4.19 -3.94 -16.37
N THR A 30 3.21 -4.67 -15.83
CA THR A 30 2.97 -6.06 -16.21
C THR A 30 2.81 -6.26 -17.72
N PRO A 31 1.91 -5.56 -18.45
CA PRO A 31 1.80 -5.76 -19.89
C PRO A 31 3.08 -5.37 -20.64
N ILE A 32 3.79 -4.33 -20.20
CA ILE A 32 5.09 -3.95 -20.80
C ILE A 32 6.11 -5.09 -20.65
N VAL A 33 6.18 -5.71 -19.46
CA VAL A 33 7.05 -6.86 -19.20
C VAL A 33 6.71 -8.05 -20.10
N PHE A 34 5.42 -8.36 -20.28
CA PHE A 34 4.99 -9.43 -21.18
C PHE A 34 5.30 -9.10 -22.65
N ILE A 35 5.17 -7.85 -23.07
CA ILE A 35 5.56 -7.39 -24.41
C ILE A 35 7.07 -7.54 -24.62
N ILE A 36 7.89 -7.12 -23.66
CA ILE A 36 9.35 -7.28 -23.74
C ILE A 36 9.71 -8.75 -23.89
N TRP A 37 9.16 -9.60 -23.02
CA TRP A 37 9.39 -11.05 -23.10
C TRP A 37 9.02 -11.62 -24.48
N TYR A 38 7.84 -11.26 -24.99
CA TYR A 38 7.37 -11.69 -26.31
C TYR A 38 8.28 -11.24 -27.45
N LEU A 39 8.87 -10.03 -27.36
CA LEU A 39 9.71 -9.46 -28.41
C LEU A 39 11.18 -9.89 -28.34
N THR A 40 11.66 -10.35 -27.19
CA THR A 40 13.08 -10.70 -27.00
C THR A 40 13.35 -12.19 -27.13
N ASP A 41 12.68 -13.02 -26.31
CA ASP A 41 12.92 -14.46 -26.25
C ASP A 41 11.81 -15.16 -25.47
N THR A 42 11.06 -16.00 -26.17
CA THR A 42 9.95 -16.77 -25.60
C THR A 42 10.34 -18.17 -25.14
N THR A 43 11.61 -18.59 -25.24
CA THR A 43 12.06 -19.92 -24.81
C THR A 43 11.94 -20.12 -23.29
N TYR A 44 12.08 -19.06 -22.50
CA TYR A 44 11.89 -19.10 -21.06
C TYR A 44 10.87 -18.05 -20.59
N PRO A 45 9.69 -18.47 -20.08
CA PRO A 45 8.61 -17.56 -19.67
C PRO A 45 8.87 -16.95 -18.29
N TRP A 46 9.92 -16.15 -18.16
CA TRP A 46 10.29 -15.53 -16.89
C TRP A 46 9.21 -14.60 -16.27
N PRO A 47 8.31 -13.94 -17.02
CA PRO A 47 7.22 -13.17 -16.41
C PRO A 47 6.24 -14.02 -15.62
N LEU A 48 6.18 -15.33 -15.89
CA LEU A 48 5.16 -16.24 -15.37
C LEU A 48 5.33 -16.50 -13.87
N TRP A 49 6.54 -16.42 -13.33
CA TRP A 49 6.80 -16.57 -11.90
C TRP A 49 6.94 -15.22 -11.18
N SER A 50 7.41 -14.17 -11.87
CA SER A 50 7.55 -12.84 -11.27
C SER A 50 6.19 -12.13 -11.10
N THR A 51 5.28 -12.28 -12.07
CA THR A 51 3.96 -11.62 -12.04
C THR A 51 3.09 -12.12 -10.88
N PRO A 52 2.94 -13.43 -10.62
CA PRO A 52 2.15 -13.91 -9.48
C PRO A 52 2.73 -13.50 -8.14
N ALA A 53 4.06 -13.55 -7.98
CA ALA A 53 4.73 -13.11 -6.76
C ALA A 53 4.44 -11.62 -6.46
N TRP A 54 4.44 -10.78 -7.50
CA TRP A 54 4.12 -9.37 -7.35
C TRP A 54 2.62 -9.12 -7.12
N ALA A 55 1.74 -9.88 -7.78
CA ALA A 55 0.30 -9.85 -7.56
C ALA A 55 -0.08 -10.20 -6.11
N LEU A 56 0.61 -11.16 -5.50
CA LEU A 56 0.47 -11.46 -4.06
C LEU A 56 0.78 -10.23 -3.20
N GLY A 57 1.80 -9.45 -3.56
CA GLY A 57 2.11 -8.17 -2.91
C GLY A 57 0.95 -7.17 -2.96
N ILE A 58 0.23 -7.08 -4.08
CA ILE A 58 -0.99 -6.26 -4.20
C ILE A 58 -2.08 -6.75 -3.25
N VAL A 59 -2.30 -8.07 -3.18
CA VAL A 59 -3.30 -8.68 -2.28
C VAL A 59 -2.97 -8.34 -0.82
N PHE A 60 -1.73 -8.56 -0.37
CA PHE A 60 -1.34 -8.22 0.99
C PHE A 60 -1.43 -6.72 1.30
N HIS A 61 -1.09 -5.87 0.32
CA HIS A 61 -1.25 -4.42 0.48
C HIS A 61 -2.74 -4.05 0.63
N TYR A 62 -3.62 -4.62 -0.19
CA TYR A 62 -5.06 -4.43 -0.07
C TYR A 62 -5.58 -4.83 1.33
N LEU A 63 -5.18 -6.01 1.82
CA LEU A 63 -5.55 -6.47 3.15
C LEU A 63 -5.07 -5.50 4.24
N GLY A 64 -3.83 -5.02 4.15
CA GLY A 64 -3.28 -4.04 5.08
C GLY A 64 -4.04 -2.71 5.10
N VAL A 65 -4.49 -2.22 3.94
CA VAL A 65 -5.15 -0.91 3.83
C VAL A 65 -6.65 -0.96 4.15
N PHE A 66 -7.35 -2.03 3.73
CA PHE A 66 -8.81 -2.09 3.78
C PHE A 66 -9.37 -3.08 4.80
N VAL A 67 -8.65 -4.17 5.10
CA VAL A 67 -9.14 -5.21 6.02
C VAL A 67 -8.58 -5.02 7.43
N PHE A 68 -7.29 -4.77 7.55
CA PHE A 68 -6.62 -4.66 8.85
C PHE A 68 -6.55 -3.24 9.40
N ASN A 69 -7.08 -2.25 8.68
CA ASN A 69 -7.14 -0.87 9.15
C ASN A 69 -8.27 -0.70 10.17
N LYS A 70 -8.06 -1.28 11.37
CA LYS A 70 -8.96 -1.16 12.50
C LYS A 70 -8.74 0.21 13.13
N ASN A 71 -9.74 1.08 13.00
CA ASN A 71 -9.79 2.34 13.73
C ASN A 71 -9.75 2.00 15.22
N ASN A 72 -8.64 2.29 15.89
CA ASN A 72 -8.56 2.21 17.33
C ASN A 72 -9.35 3.39 17.91
N THR A 73 -10.68 3.31 17.90
CA THR A 73 -11.55 4.19 18.66
C THR A 73 -11.24 3.93 20.13
N LYS A 74 -10.29 4.69 20.66
CA LYS A 74 -9.96 4.70 22.09
C LYS A 74 -11.17 5.31 22.79
N SER A 75 -12.09 4.45 23.25
CA SER A 75 -13.21 4.88 24.08
C SER A 75 -12.66 5.22 25.46
N TYR A 76 -12.52 6.51 25.74
CA TYR A 76 -12.17 7.00 27.07
C TYR A 76 -13.47 7.16 27.87
N SER A 77 -13.64 6.33 28.91
CA SER A 77 -14.75 6.49 29.86
C SER A 77 -14.26 7.32 31.05
N HIS A 78 -14.79 8.53 31.20
CA HIS A 78 -14.55 9.36 32.38
C HIS A 78 -15.90 9.70 33.01
N GLY A 79 -16.23 9.03 34.11
CA GLY A 79 -17.55 9.13 34.75
C GLY A 79 -18.69 8.55 33.90
N ASN A 80 -19.87 9.15 33.98
CA ASN A 80 -21.10 8.75 33.29
C ASN A 80 -21.23 9.28 31.84
N LYS A 81 -20.11 9.71 31.23
CA LYS A 81 -20.11 10.29 29.87
C LYS A 81 -19.11 9.55 28.97
N SER A 82 -19.60 9.03 27.85
CA SER A 82 -18.78 8.39 26.82
C SER A 82 -18.47 9.37 25.69
N TYR A 83 -17.20 9.47 25.31
CA TYR A 83 -16.73 10.27 24.19
C TYR A 83 -16.12 9.35 23.14
N SER A 84 -16.62 9.40 21.91
CA SER A 84 -15.98 8.82 20.74
C SER A 84 -15.17 9.91 20.04
N ILE A 85 -13.86 9.74 19.94
CA ILE A 85 -13.00 10.52 19.05
C ILE A 85 -12.89 9.81 17.71
#